data_AF-A0A7X9KL59-F1
#
_entry.id   AF-A0A7X9KL59-F1
#
_cell.length_a   1.000
_cell.length_b   1.000
_cell.length_c   1.000
_cell.angle_alpha   90.00
_cell.angle_beta   90.00
_cell.angle_gamma   90.00
#
_symmetry.space_group_name_H-M   'P 1'
#
loop_
_entity.id
_entity.type
_entity.pdbx_description
1 polymer ?
#
loop_
_entity_poly.entity_id
_entity_poly.type
_entity_poly.pdbx_seq_one_letter_code
_entity_poly.pdbx_strand_id
1 'polypeptide(L)'
;MIRSSIAERQEVRFFRSLWIAAPGAAAAWWALLVLRGVLPVGVSLAFGGLIGAVSRGSSLVLPLVLFGASFMASLVAFPFLQLASANLGSRMSAHLYDRLTTLCTQPEGVGHLERPELADDLTLARD
;
A
#
# COMPACT_ATOMS: atom_id res chain seq x y z
N MET A 1 -6.74 10.99 -31.33
CA MET A 1 -5.68 11.45 -30.41
C MET A 1 -6.17 11.24 -28.98
N ILE A 2 -5.91 10.05 -28.42
CA ILE A 2 -6.45 9.61 -27.12
C ILE A 2 -5.59 10.25 -26.03
N ARG A 3 -6.08 11.33 -25.40
CA ARG A 3 -5.50 11.81 -24.14
C ARG A 3 -5.94 10.84 -23.06
N SER A 4 -5.20 9.74 -22.89
CA SER A 4 -5.31 8.93 -21.68
C SER A 4 -4.82 9.81 -20.53
N SER A 5 -5.78 10.45 -19.86
CA SER A 5 -5.53 11.18 -18.64
C SER A 5 -4.80 10.21 -17.70
N ILE A 6 -3.67 10.62 -17.14
CA ILE A 6 -2.90 9.81 -16.18
C ILE A 6 -3.80 9.31 -15.04
N ALA A 7 -4.92 10.00 -14.78
CA ALA A 7 -5.96 9.63 -13.82
C ALA A 7 -6.76 8.35 -14.15
N GLU A 8 -6.83 7.90 -15.42
CA GLU A 8 -7.53 6.66 -15.80
C GLU A 8 -6.66 5.41 -15.68
N ARG A 9 -5.36 5.56 -15.42
CA ARG A 9 -4.47 4.41 -15.19
C ARG A 9 -4.93 3.66 -13.94
N GLN A 10 -5.07 2.34 -14.06
CA GLN A 10 -5.51 1.48 -12.96
C GLN A 10 -4.63 1.65 -11.71
N GLU A 11 -3.34 1.91 -11.89
CA GLU A 11 -2.39 2.20 -10.81
C GLU A 11 -2.78 3.46 -10.01
N VAL A 12 -3.10 4.56 -10.70
CA VAL A 12 -3.49 5.82 -10.05
C VAL A 12 -4.83 5.66 -9.33
N ARG A 13 -5.75 4.90 -9.93
CA ARG A 13 -7.04 4.59 -9.30
C ARG A 13 -6.87 3.70 -8.07
N PHE A 14 -5.96 2.72 -8.12
CA PHE A 14 -5.58 1.87 -7.00
C PHE A 14 -5.00 2.69 -5.84
N PHE A 15 -3.95 3.49 -6.09
CA PHE A 15 -3.35 4.35 -5.05
C PHE A 15 -4.35 5.34 -4.46
N ARG A 16 -5.23 5.91 -5.27
CA ARG A 16 -6.30 6.80 -4.79
C ARG A 16 -7.31 6.05 -3.92
N SER A 17 -7.73 4.86 -4.32
CA SER A 17 -8.64 4.03 -3.50
C SER A 17 -8.00 3.57 -2.19
N LEU A 18 -6.69 3.29 -2.20
CA LEU A 18 -5.89 2.97 -1.02
C LEU A 18 -5.86 4.13 -0.02
N TRP A 19 -5.67 5.35 -0.53
CA TRP A 19 -5.67 6.57 0.28
C TRP A 19 -7.05 6.91 0.87
N ILE A 20 -8.12 6.66 0.10
CA ILE A 20 -9.50 6.85 0.58
C ILE A 20 -9.85 5.84 1.67
N ALA A 21 -9.43 4.59 1.54
CA ALA A 21 -9.73 3.53 2.50
C ALA A 21 -8.93 3.65 3.81
N ALA A 22 -7.66 4.06 3.75
CA ALA A 22 -6.79 4.11 4.92
C ALA A 22 -5.69 5.20 4.83
N PRO A 23 -6.03 6.49 4.97
CA PRO A 23 -5.08 7.59 4.77
C PRO A 23 -3.89 7.55 5.75
N GLY A 24 -4.11 7.20 7.01
CA GLY A 24 -3.04 7.08 8.00
C GLY A 24 -2.08 5.93 7.73
N ALA A 25 -2.58 4.78 7.28
CA ALA A 25 -1.76 3.61 6.96
C ALA A 25 -1.00 3.80 5.64
N ALA A 26 -1.60 4.47 4.66
CA ALA A 26 -0.93 4.85 3.41
C ALA A 26 0.21 5.85 3.64
N ALA A 27 -0.01 6.86 4.50
CA ALA A 27 1.05 7.81 4.88
C ALA A 27 2.21 7.12 5.61
N ALA A 28 1.91 6.22 6.57
CA ALA A 28 2.92 5.44 7.27
C ALA A 28 3.72 4.54 6.32
N TRP A 29 3.05 3.91 5.35
CA TRP A 29 3.69 3.09 4.33
C TRP A 29 4.65 3.90 3.44
N TRP A 30 4.22 5.08 2.96
CA TRP A 30 5.09 5.99 2.19
C TRP A 30 6.28 6.48 3.02
N ALA A 31 6.06 6.84 4.28
CA ALA A 31 7.14 7.25 5.18
C ALA A 31 8.19 6.15 5.37
N LEU A 32 7.75 4.90 5.58
CA LEU A 32 8.65 3.75 5.73
C LEU A 32 9.41 3.44 4.45
N LEU A 33 8.78 3.63 3.28
CA LEU A 33 9.41 3.42 1.98
C LEU A 33 10.53 4.45 1.73
N VAL A 34 10.26 5.73 2.01
CA VAL A 34 11.27 6.79 1.93
C VAL A 34 12.40 6.57 2.93
N LEU A 35 12.07 6.27 4.20
CA LEU A 35 13.05 5.98 5.23
C LEU A 35 13.98 4.82 4.81
N ARG A 36 13.39 3.74 4.27
CA ARG A 36 14.14 2.60 3.76
C ARG A 36 15.05 2.97 2.59
N GLY A 37 14.62 3.87 1.71
CA GLY A 37 15.43 4.35 0.59
C GLY A 37 16.63 5.20 1.00
N VAL A 38 16.50 5.95 2.10
CA VAL A 38 17.55 6.86 2.61
C VAL A 38 18.55 6.13 3.52
N LEU A 39 18.12 5.09 4.23
CA LEU A 39 18.96 4.33 5.16
C LEU A 39 20.32 3.84 4.59
N PRO A 40 20.41 3.30 3.35
CA PRO A 40 21.68 2.90 2.74
C PRO A 40 22.70 4.05 2.63
N VAL A 41 22.22 5.27 2.38
CA VAL A 41 23.07 6.48 2.33
C VAL A 41 23.65 6.75 3.71
N GLY A 42 22.83 6.67 4.76
CA GLY A 42 23.27 6.84 6.14
C GLY A 42 24.32 5.81 6.56
N VAL A 43 24.13 4.54 6.20
CA VAL A 43 25.10 3.46 6.47
C VAL A 43 26.43 3.72 5.76
N SER A 44 26.39 4.15 4.50
CA SER A 44 27.60 4.46 3.73
C SER A 44 28.40 5.61 4.34
N LEU A 45 27.71 6.68 4.76
CA LEU A 45 28.34 7.81 5.45
C LEU A 45 28.93 7.41 6.82
N ALA A 46 28.21 6.61 7.60
CA ALA A 46 28.71 6.11 8.89
C ALA A 46 29.95 5.22 8.72
N PHE A 47 29.97 4.37 7.68
CA PHE A 47 31.12 3.54 7.35
C PHE A 47 32.33 4.40 6.94
N GLY A 48 32.14 5.42 6.10
CA GLY A 48 33.20 6.37 5.75
C GLY A 48 33.74 7.13 6.97
N GLY A 49 32.86 7.54 7.88
CA GLY A 49 33.23 8.16 9.16
C GLY A 49 34.05 7.23 10.05
N LEU A 50 33.67 5.94 10.11
CA LEU A 50 34.39 4.90 10.86
C LEU A 50 35.80 4.70 10.30
N ILE A 51 35.95 4.57 8.98
CA ILE A 51 37.27 4.47 8.33
C ILE A 51 38.10 5.71 8.66
N GLY A 52 37.54 6.91 8.53
CA GLY A 52 38.24 8.15 8.83
C GLY A 52 38.70 8.25 10.29
N ALA A 53 37.91 7.74 11.24
CA ALA A 53 38.28 7.72 12.64
C ALA A 53 39.42 6.73 12.94
N VAL A 54 39.40 5.57 12.30
CA VAL A 54 40.47 4.56 12.35
C VAL A 54 41.76 5.13 11.77
N SER A 55 41.71 5.78 10.60
CA SER A 55 42.89 6.37 9.95
C SER A 55 43.54 7.49 10.77
N ARG A 56 42.77 8.22 11.59
CA ARG A 56 43.26 9.30 12.45
C ARG A 56 43.68 8.86 13.85
N GLY A 57 43.51 7.59 14.21
CA GLY A 57 43.75 7.10 15.58
C GLY A 57 42.86 7.75 16.64
N SER A 58 41.71 8.30 16.23
CA SER A 58 40.77 9.00 17.11
C SER A 58 39.83 8.03 17.84
N SER A 59 38.98 8.52 18.75
CA SER A 59 38.00 7.66 19.44
C SER A 59 37.04 6.97 18.46
N LEU A 60 36.95 5.63 18.54
CA LEU A 60 36.07 4.80 17.71
C LEU A 60 34.62 4.71 18.23
N VAL A 61 34.36 5.13 19.46
CA VAL A 61 33.07 4.91 20.13
C VAL A 61 31.93 5.53 19.33
N LEU A 62 32.04 6.82 18.99
CA LEU A 62 30.99 7.55 18.29
C LEU A 62 30.75 7.02 16.85
N PRO A 63 31.78 6.85 15.99
CA PRO A 63 31.61 6.27 14.66
C PRO A 63 31.00 4.86 14.69
N LEU A 64 31.39 4.03 15.66
CA LEU A 64 30.93 2.65 15.76
C LEU A 64 29.46 2.58 16.20
N VAL A 65 29.05 3.43 17.15
CA VAL A 65 27.64 3.54 17.57
C VAL A 65 26.78 4.03 16.40
N LEU A 66 27.22 5.04 15.65
CA LEU A 66 26.48 5.55 14.49
C LEU A 66 26.32 4.49 13.39
N PHE A 67 27.40 3.76 13.10
CA PHE A 67 27.37 2.67 12.13
C PHE A 67 26.43 1.54 12.58
N GLY A 68 26.56 1.08 13.82
CA GLY A 68 25.70 0.04 14.40
C GLY A 68 24.22 0.44 14.42
N ALA A 69 23.90 1.67 14.82
CA ALA A 69 22.53 2.18 14.85
C ALA A 69 21.92 2.27 13.44
N SER A 70 22.66 2.80 12.46
CA SER A 70 22.21 2.91 11.07
C SER A 70 22.00 1.53 10.43
N PHE A 71 22.90 0.59 10.73
CA PHE A 71 22.81 -0.78 10.27
C PHE A 71 21.61 -1.50 10.90
N MET A 72 21.43 -1.38 12.22
CA MET A 72 20.26 -1.92 12.93
C MET A 72 18.95 -1.37 12.35
N ALA A 73 18.87 -0.06 12.12
CA ALA A 73 17.71 0.58 11.49
C ALA A 73 17.44 -0.01 10.09
N SER A 74 18.49 -0.31 9.31
CA SER A 74 18.36 -0.94 7.99
C SER A 74 17.81 -2.37 8.06
N LEU A 75 18.20 -3.14 9.07
CA LEU A 75 17.70 -4.50 9.29
C LEU A 75 16.21 -4.50 9.64
N VAL A 76 15.77 -3.58 10.51
CA VAL A 76 14.36 -3.52 10.93
C VAL A 76 13.46 -2.80 9.92
N ALA A 77 13.98 -1.95 9.03
CA ALA A 77 13.16 -1.24 8.06
C ALA A 77 12.34 -2.18 7.15
N PHE A 78 12.90 -3.34 6.76
CA PHE A 78 12.19 -4.32 5.92
C PHE A 78 10.96 -4.93 6.61
N PRO A 79 11.06 -5.56 7.80
CA PRO A 79 9.91 -6.14 8.48
C PRO A 79 8.82 -5.11 8.81
N PHE A 80 9.19 -3.86 9.13
CA PHE A 80 8.21 -2.79 9.33
C PHE A 80 7.43 -2.44 8.06
N LEU A 81 8.12 -2.33 6.91
CA LEU A 81 7.46 -2.09 5.63
C LEU A 81 6.54 -3.27 5.23
N GLN A 82 6.95 -4.50 5.51
CA GLN A 82 6.12 -5.70 5.30
C GLN A 82 4.84 -5.64 6.16
N LEU A 83 4.97 -5.33 7.45
CA LEU A 83 3.82 -5.20 8.35
C LEU A 83 2.87 -4.08 7.92
N ALA A 84 3.41 -2.92 7.54
CA ALA A 84 2.62 -1.81 7.02
C ALA A 84 1.89 -2.19 5.73
N SER A 85 2.55 -2.91 4.82
CA SER A 85 1.96 -3.39 3.57
C SER A 85 0.84 -4.40 3.82
N ALA A 86 1.04 -5.34 4.76
CA ALA A 86 0.03 -6.32 5.15
C ALA A 86 -1.20 -5.66 5.80
N ASN A 87 -1.00 -4.69 6.69
CA ASN A 87 -2.11 -3.94 7.33
C ASN A 87 -2.89 -3.10 6.31
N LEU A 88 -2.18 -2.45 5.39
CA LEU A 88 -2.81 -1.66 4.34
C LEU A 88 -3.61 -2.57 3.39
N GLY A 89 -3.05 -3.72 3.03
CA GLY A 89 -3.72 -4.74 2.24
C GLY A 89 -5.00 -5.26 2.91
N SER A 90 -4.96 -5.56 4.21
CA SER A 90 -6.15 -6.05 4.92
C SER A 90 -7.27 -5.01 4.99
N ARG A 91 -6.93 -3.74 5.27
CA ARG A 91 -7.91 -2.64 5.25
C ARG A 91 -8.50 -2.41 3.87
N MET A 92 -7.68 -2.46 2.83
CA MET A 92 -8.12 -2.31 1.45
C MET A 92 -9.05 -3.46 1.04
N SER A 93 -8.69 -4.70 1.36
CA SER A 93 -9.54 -5.88 1.09
C SER A 93 -10.87 -5.79 1.82
N ALA A 94 -10.89 -5.38 3.08
CA ALA A 94 -12.12 -5.17 3.83
C ALA A 94 -13.02 -4.12 3.18
N HIS A 95 -12.46 -3.00 2.74
CA HIS A 95 -13.20 -1.95 2.04
C HIS A 95 -13.79 -2.45 0.70
N LEU A 96 -13.00 -3.18 -0.10
CA LEU A 96 -13.49 -3.76 -1.36
C LEU A 96 -14.58 -4.80 -1.11
N TYR A 97 -14.42 -5.64 -0.09
CA TYR A 97 -15.41 -6.65 0.26
C TYR A 97 -16.74 -6.01 0.66
N ASP A 98 -16.71 -5.01 1.54
CA ASP A 98 -17.90 -4.26 1.95
C ASP A 98 -18.61 -3.60 0.76
N ARG A 99 -17.84 -3.02 -0.16
CA ARG A 99 -18.38 -2.45 -1.41
C ARG A 99 -19.00 -3.51 -2.32
N LEU A 100 -18.37 -4.67 -2.48
CA LEU A 100 -18.91 -5.77 -3.27
C LEU A 100 -20.18 -6.33 -2.65
N THR A 101 -20.18 -6.58 -1.34
CA THR A 101 -21.36 -7.05 -0.60
C THR A 101 -22.52 -6.05 -0.72
N THR A 102 -22.23 -4.76 -0.55
CA THR A 102 -23.23 -3.70 -0.75
C THR A 102 -23.79 -3.73 -2.18
N LEU A 103 -22.93 -3.81 -3.21
CA LEU A 103 -23.38 -3.83 -4.61
C LEU A 103 -24.13 -5.11 -4.99
N CYS A 104 -23.79 -6.26 -4.40
CA CYS A 104 -24.51 -7.52 -4.60
C CYS A 104 -25.86 -7.55 -3.88
N THR A 105 -26.05 -6.72 -2.86
CA THR A 105 -27.30 -6.64 -2.07
C THR A 105 -28.16 -5.43 -2.44
N GLN A 106 -27.63 -4.48 -3.21
CA GLN A 106 -28.31 -3.27 -3.65
C GLN A 106 -29.08 -3.32 -4.99
N PRO A 107 -29.12 -4.41 -5.79
CA PRO A 107 -30.26 -4.54 -6.67
C PRO A 107 -31.50 -4.74 -5.78
N GLU A 108 -32.63 -4.09 -6.08
CA GLU A 108 -33.89 -4.85 -5.97
C GLU A 108 -33.58 -6.17 -6.67
N GLY A 109 -33.72 -7.30 -5.97
CA GLY A 109 -33.28 -8.58 -6.53
C GLY A 109 -33.89 -8.89 -7.90
N VAL A 110 -33.73 -10.12 -8.35
CA VAL A 110 -34.50 -10.68 -9.47
C VAL A 110 -36.03 -10.43 -9.35
N GLY A 111 -36.55 -9.92 -8.22
CA GLY A 111 -37.89 -9.38 -8.03
C GLY A 111 -38.43 -8.45 -9.12
N HIS A 112 -37.59 -7.69 -9.84
CA HIS A 112 -38.06 -6.96 -11.04
C HIS A 112 -38.41 -7.91 -12.21
N LEU A 113 -37.73 -9.05 -12.29
CA LEU A 113 -37.96 -10.14 -13.26
C LEU A 113 -39.02 -11.13 -12.75
N GLU A 114 -39.39 -11.09 -11.46
CA GLU A 114 -40.55 -11.80 -10.89
C GLU A 114 -41.86 -10.99 -11.01
N ARG A 115 -41.85 -9.87 -11.75
CA ARG A 115 -43.08 -9.15 -12.07
C ARG A 115 -44.00 -10.10 -12.87
N PRO A 116 -45.26 -10.32 -12.44
CA PRO A 116 -46.16 -11.26 -13.11
C PRO A 116 -46.38 -10.92 -14.59
N GLU A 117 -46.25 -9.64 -14.94
CA GLU A 117 -46.33 -9.12 -16.31
C GLU A 117 -45.20 -9.63 -17.24
N LEU A 118 -43.97 -9.85 -16.71
CA LEU A 118 -42.85 -10.39 -17.49
C LEU A 118 -42.81 -11.92 -17.52
N ALA A 119 -43.48 -12.57 -16.58
CA ALA A 119 -43.58 -14.03 -16.54
C ALA A 119 -44.38 -14.55 -17.76
N ASP A 120 -45.49 -13.89 -18.11
CA ASP A 120 -46.31 -14.25 -19.28
C ASP A 120 -45.51 -14.17 -20.58
N ASP A 121 -44.74 -13.09 -20.79
CA ASP A 121 -43.87 -12.89 -21.97
C ASP A 121 -42.79 -13.98 -22.10
N LEU A 122 -42.23 -14.46 -20.99
CA LEU A 122 -41.24 -15.54 -21.00
C LEU A 122 -41.86 -16.91 -21.31
N THR A 123 -43.11 -17.14 -20.93
CA THR A 123 -43.88 -18.33 -21.34
C THR A 123 -44.20 -18.32 -22.82
N LEU A 124 -44.57 -17.16 -23.36
CA LEU A 124 -44.87 -16.99 -24.79
C LEU A 124 -43.63 -17.14 -25.69
N ALA A 125 -42.45 -16.79 -25.19
CA ALA A 125 -41.18 -17.02 -25.91
C ALA A 125 -40.68 -18.47 -25.82
N ARG A 126 -41.26 -19.30 -24.95
CA ARG A 126 -40.91 -20.72 -24.78
C ARG A 126 -41.68 -21.63 -25.72
N ASP A 127 -42.91 -21.25 -26.09
CA ASP A 127 -43.78 -21.96 -27.02
C ASP A 127 -43.49 -21.56 -28.48
#